data_AF-A0A1M3BIX4-F1
#
_entry.id   AF-A0A1M3BIX4-F1
#
_cell.length_a   1.000
_cell.length_b   1.000
_cell.length_c   1.000
_cell.angle_alpha   90.00
_cell.angle_beta   90.00
_cell.angle_gamma   90.00
#
_symmetry.space_group_name_H-M   'P 1'
#
loop_
_entity.id
_entity.type
_entity.pdbx_description
1 polymer ?
#
loop_
_entity_poly.entity_id
_entity_poly.type
_entity_poly.pdbx_seq_one_letter_code
_entity_poly.pdbx_strand_id
1 'polypeptide(L)'
;MVVVAAVGGAEGSRGAAAALSCAGSGVETAALLVDVGGRVPRPTLIASASAHRLEERLAARLPRLRPAARGEVCHLSVAADEDGLAAAGIAVTVARGGVAVVHVAPGHLQSMLDTPAAPRPDAALLRADLTADRALVALAVGDLLERGLRVAVLKRRLGWVAERRAGFGALGSDSGGLPESLVRRLLDVGSR
;
A
#
# COMPACT_ATOMS: atom_id res chain seq x y z
N MET A 1 -5.56 -6.23 -4.85
CA MET A 1 -4.56 -5.19 -4.52
C MET A 1 -5.28 -3.94 -4.03
N VAL A 2 -4.70 -3.24 -3.05
CA VAL A 2 -5.24 -1.97 -2.54
C VAL A 2 -4.34 -0.79 -2.95
N VAL A 3 -4.90 0.26 -3.54
CA VAL A 3 -4.20 1.54 -3.71
C VAL A 3 -4.39 2.42 -2.48
N VAL A 4 -3.35 3.14 -2.06
CA VAL A 4 -3.39 4.07 -0.93
C VAL A 4 -2.89 5.44 -1.38
N ALA A 5 -3.70 6.46 -1.17
CA ALA A 5 -3.38 7.83 -1.54
C ALA A 5 -3.85 8.81 -0.45
N ALA A 6 -3.34 10.03 -0.50
CA ALA A 6 -3.91 11.14 0.25
C ALA A 6 -4.84 11.98 -0.65
N VAL A 7 -5.82 12.62 -0.02
CA VAL A 7 -6.70 13.61 -0.63
C VAL A 7 -6.40 14.96 0.00
N GLY A 8 -6.34 16.02 -0.81
CA GLY A 8 -6.00 17.36 -0.35
C GLY A 8 -4.58 17.41 0.24
N GLY A 9 -4.43 18.15 1.34
CA GLY A 9 -3.15 18.32 2.04
C GLY A 9 -2.86 17.27 3.11
N ALA A 10 -3.65 16.18 3.19
CA ALA A 10 -3.58 15.25 4.30
C ALA A 10 -2.29 14.42 4.32
N GLU A 11 -1.52 14.54 5.41
CA GLU A 11 -0.33 13.72 5.62
C GLU A 11 -0.63 12.30 6.13
N GLY A 12 0.34 11.41 5.96
CA GLY A 12 0.37 10.08 6.58
C GLY A 12 -0.17 8.94 5.71
N SER A 13 -0.47 9.17 4.43
CA SER A 13 -0.90 8.10 3.49
C SER A 13 0.13 6.97 3.38
N ARG A 14 1.43 7.30 3.36
CA ARG A 14 2.51 6.30 3.32
C ARG A 14 2.53 5.43 4.58
N GLY A 15 2.35 6.05 5.75
CA GLY A 15 2.24 5.33 7.03
C GLY A 15 1.01 4.42 7.04
N ALA A 16 -0.12 4.89 6.51
CA ALA A 16 -1.32 4.09 6.34
C ALA A 16 -1.11 2.90 5.38
N ALA A 17 -0.39 3.08 4.27
CA ALA A 17 -0.05 2.01 3.33
C ALA A 17 0.84 0.95 3.97
N ALA A 18 1.85 1.37 4.74
CA ALA A 18 2.69 0.45 5.49
C ALA A 18 1.90 -0.31 6.56
N ALA A 19 0.98 0.36 7.25
CA ALA A 19 0.13 -0.28 8.27
C ALA A 19 -0.85 -1.29 7.66
N LEU A 20 -1.42 -0.97 6.49
CA LEU A 20 -2.26 -1.89 5.74
C LEU A 20 -1.48 -3.11 5.26
N SER A 21 -0.22 -2.91 4.86
CA SER A 21 0.65 -4.01 4.45
C SER A 21 0.94 -4.95 5.62
N CYS A 22 1.22 -4.41 6.82
CA CYS A 22 1.38 -5.23 8.03
C CYS A 22 0.08 -5.96 8.41
N ALA A 23 -1.08 -5.31 8.24
CA ALA A 23 -2.37 -5.96 8.51
C ALA A 23 -2.72 -7.06 7.50
N GLY A 24 -2.11 -7.01 6.31
CA GLY A 24 -2.29 -8.01 5.26
C GLY A 24 -1.19 -9.07 5.21
N SER A 25 -0.17 -8.99 6.07
CA SER A 25 0.80 -10.06 6.25
C SER A 25 0.26 -11.11 7.23
N GLY A 26 0.76 -12.33 7.10
CA GLY A 26 0.51 -13.43 8.02
C GLY A 26 1.76 -14.29 8.16
N VAL A 27 1.67 -15.32 9.02
CA VAL A 27 2.81 -16.18 9.38
C VAL A 27 3.57 -16.70 8.15
N GLU A 28 2.84 -17.22 7.17
CA GLU A 28 3.43 -17.81 5.95
C GLU A 28 3.41 -16.89 4.72
N THR A 29 2.76 -15.74 4.81
CA THR A 29 2.52 -14.84 3.66
C THR A 29 2.97 -13.43 3.98
N ALA A 30 3.94 -12.94 3.21
CA ALA A 30 4.36 -11.54 3.30
C ALA A 30 3.49 -10.67 2.40
N ALA A 31 3.17 -9.47 2.87
CA ALA A 31 2.57 -8.45 2.04
C ALA A 31 3.63 -7.71 1.22
N LEU A 32 3.24 -7.20 0.05
CA LEU A 32 4.04 -6.30 -0.76
C LEU A 32 3.56 -4.85 -0.53
N LEU A 33 4.48 -3.96 -0.18
CA LEU A 33 4.28 -2.51 -0.25
C LEU A 33 5.06 -1.93 -1.43
N VAL A 34 4.36 -1.43 -2.45
CA VAL A 34 4.96 -0.65 -3.55
C VAL A 34 4.77 0.83 -3.27
N ASP A 35 5.86 1.60 -3.30
CA ASP A 35 5.86 3.05 -3.09
C ASP A 35 6.23 3.75 -4.41
N VAL A 36 5.22 4.30 -5.07
CA VAL A 36 5.36 4.96 -6.39
C VAL A 36 5.87 6.38 -6.22
N GLY A 37 6.98 6.72 -6.87
CA GLY A 37 7.72 7.96 -6.62
C GLY A 37 8.42 7.98 -5.25
N GLY A 38 8.44 6.83 -4.57
CA GLY A 38 9.03 6.67 -3.25
C GLY A 38 10.55 6.62 -3.25
N ARG A 39 11.12 6.67 -2.04
CA ARG A 39 12.56 6.44 -1.85
C ARG A 39 12.83 4.95 -1.71
N VAL A 40 13.86 4.47 -2.42
CA VAL A 40 14.36 3.09 -2.33
C VAL A 40 14.45 2.65 -0.87
N PRO A 41 13.80 1.53 -0.50
CA PRO A 41 13.79 1.07 0.88
C PRO A 41 15.19 0.63 1.29
N ARG A 42 15.53 0.88 2.55
CA ARG A 42 16.77 0.36 3.14
C ARG A 42 16.52 -1.06 3.66
N PRO A 43 17.45 -2.01 3.43
CA PRO A 43 17.41 -3.32 4.06
C PRO A 43 17.36 -3.19 5.59
N THR A 44 16.73 -4.16 6.25
CA THR A 44 16.70 -4.25 7.72
C THR A 44 17.22 -5.61 8.16
N LEU A 45 17.88 -5.66 9.32
CA LEU A 45 18.44 -6.91 9.85
C LEU A 45 17.38 -7.94 10.26
N ILE A 46 16.13 -7.49 10.50
CA ILE A 46 15.05 -8.35 10.98
C ILE A 46 13.94 -8.36 9.93
N ALA A 47 13.75 -9.51 9.29
CA ALA A 47 12.62 -9.79 8.43
C ALA A 47 12.21 -11.26 8.52
N SER A 48 10.95 -11.56 8.23
CA SER A 48 10.43 -12.92 8.21
C SER A 48 10.96 -13.70 7.01
N ALA A 49 10.96 -15.03 7.12
CA ALA A 49 11.32 -15.90 5.99
C ALA A 49 10.38 -15.69 4.78
N SER A 50 9.09 -15.44 5.02
CA SER A 50 8.12 -15.13 3.95
C SER A 50 8.45 -13.82 3.23
N ALA A 51 8.91 -12.79 3.93
CA ALA A 51 9.31 -11.52 3.34
C ALA A 51 10.59 -11.67 2.50
N HIS A 52 11.57 -12.43 2.98
CA HIS A 52 12.79 -12.74 2.20
C HIS A 52 12.48 -13.54 0.93
N ARG A 53 11.62 -14.57 1.01
CA ARG A 53 11.19 -15.31 -0.19
C ARG A 53 10.52 -14.39 -1.21
N LEU A 54 9.70 -13.44 -0.75
CA LEU A 54 9.07 -12.47 -1.65
C LEU A 54 10.11 -11.51 -2.28
N GLU A 55 11.06 -11.03 -1.50
CA GLU A 55 12.19 -10.21 -1.95
C GLU A 55 13.01 -10.90 -3.05
N GLU A 56 13.40 -12.16 -2.86
CA GLU A 56 14.16 -12.95 -3.85
C GLU A 56 13.39 -13.11 -5.17
N ARG A 57 12.09 -13.44 -5.10
CA ARG A 57 11.25 -13.54 -6.30
C ARG A 57 11.12 -12.20 -7.03
N LEU A 58 11.00 -11.10 -6.30
CA LEU A 58 10.94 -9.75 -6.89
C LEU A 58 12.28 -9.39 -7.53
N ALA A 59 13.40 -9.63 -6.85
CA ALA A 59 14.73 -9.36 -7.39
C ALA A 59 15.01 -10.15 -8.68
N ALA A 60 14.57 -11.40 -8.75
CA ALA A 60 14.69 -12.24 -9.94
C ALA A 60 13.87 -11.73 -11.14
N ARG A 61 12.73 -11.06 -10.89
CA ARG A 61 11.83 -10.56 -11.95
C ARG A 61 12.07 -9.10 -12.30
N LEU A 62 12.62 -8.32 -11.38
CA LEU A 62 12.84 -6.88 -11.49
C LEU A 62 14.30 -6.55 -11.10
N PRO A 63 15.30 -7.01 -11.87
CA PRO A 63 16.71 -6.95 -11.48
C PRO A 63 17.28 -5.53 -11.39
N ARG A 64 16.60 -4.53 -11.97
CA ARG A 64 16.98 -3.12 -11.90
C ARG A 64 16.44 -2.42 -10.66
N LEU A 65 15.53 -3.05 -9.93
CA LEU A 65 14.95 -2.53 -8.71
C LEU A 65 15.59 -3.21 -7.49
N ARG A 66 15.45 -2.56 -6.34
CA ARG A 66 15.96 -3.06 -5.06
C ARG A 66 14.79 -3.26 -4.10
N PRO A 67 14.05 -4.39 -4.19
CA PRO A 67 13.12 -4.76 -3.14
C PRO A 67 13.89 -4.95 -1.83
N ALA A 68 13.22 -4.79 -0.70
CA ALA A 68 13.81 -4.99 0.61
C ALA A 68 12.80 -5.67 1.54
N ALA A 69 13.15 -6.84 2.10
CA ALA A 69 12.38 -7.45 3.17
C ALA A 69 12.54 -6.66 4.48
N ARG A 70 11.42 -6.32 5.13
CA ARG A 70 11.38 -5.50 6.36
C ARG A 70 10.27 -6.00 7.28
N GLY A 71 10.65 -6.61 8.40
CA GLY A 71 9.68 -7.28 9.27
C GLY A 71 8.89 -8.32 8.49
N GLU A 72 7.58 -8.20 8.44
CA GLU A 72 6.69 -9.12 7.72
C GLU A 72 6.32 -8.66 6.30
N VAL A 73 6.87 -7.52 5.84
CA VAL A 73 6.51 -6.87 4.59
C VAL A 73 7.72 -6.82 3.66
N CYS A 74 7.50 -7.02 2.35
CA CYS A 74 8.51 -6.68 1.34
C CYS A 74 8.20 -5.30 0.76
N HIS A 75 9.15 -4.38 0.86
CA HIS A 75 9.03 -3.03 0.32
C HIS A 75 9.67 -2.95 -1.07
N LEU A 76 9.04 -2.22 -1.96
CA LEU A 76 9.56 -1.88 -3.28
C LEU A 76 9.28 -0.41 -3.57
N SER A 77 10.23 0.29 -4.19
CA SER A 77 9.98 1.63 -4.74
C SER A 77 10.14 1.61 -6.25
N VAL A 78 9.26 2.32 -6.93
CA VAL A 78 9.25 2.47 -8.38
C VAL A 78 9.14 3.96 -8.73
N ALA A 79 9.55 4.32 -9.94
CA ALA A 79 9.29 5.66 -10.47
C ALA A 79 7.79 5.87 -10.70
N ALA A 80 7.36 7.13 -10.80
CA ALA A 80 5.97 7.51 -11.07
C ALA A 80 5.69 7.72 -12.58
N ASP A 81 6.57 7.20 -13.43
CA ASP A 81 6.43 7.16 -14.89
C ASP A 81 5.81 5.83 -15.36
N GLU A 82 5.56 5.72 -16.66
CA GLU A 82 4.91 4.55 -17.26
C GLU A 82 5.69 3.24 -17.01
N ASP A 83 7.01 3.27 -17.13
CA ASP A 83 7.89 2.13 -16.86
C ASP A 83 7.83 1.70 -15.38
N GLY A 84 7.82 2.67 -14.47
CA GLY A 84 7.67 2.43 -13.03
C GLY A 84 6.32 1.83 -12.68
N LEU A 85 5.23 2.30 -13.30
CA LEU A 85 3.89 1.76 -13.15
C LEU A 85 3.77 0.34 -13.71
N ALA A 86 4.39 0.06 -14.87
CA ALA A 86 4.48 -1.28 -15.43
C ALA A 86 5.24 -2.23 -14.50
N ALA A 87 6.36 -1.77 -13.92
CA ALA A 87 7.11 -2.53 -12.93
C ALA A 87 6.30 -2.80 -11.65
N ALA A 88 5.47 -1.86 -11.20
CA ALA A 88 4.52 -2.10 -10.11
C ALA A 88 3.51 -3.21 -10.46
N GLY A 89 3.00 -3.23 -11.71
CA GLY A 89 2.15 -4.30 -12.22
C GLY A 89 2.80 -5.68 -12.16
N ILE A 90 4.07 -5.77 -12.57
CA ILE A 90 4.88 -7.00 -12.45
C ILE A 90 5.04 -7.40 -10.99
N ALA A 91 5.39 -6.45 -10.11
CA ALA A 91 5.59 -6.71 -8.68
C ALA A 91 4.32 -7.25 -8.00
N VAL A 92 3.17 -6.64 -8.29
CA VAL A 92 1.84 -7.10 -7.81
C VAL A 92 1.55 -8.51 -8.30
N THR A 93 1.91 -8.83 -9.56
CA THR A 93 1.76 -10.18 -10.11
C THR A 93 2.68 -11.20 -9.42
N VAL A 94 3.91 -10.82 -9.11
CA VAL A 94 4.84 -11.66 -8.33
C VAL A 94 4.33 -11.90 -6.92
N ALA A 95 3.74 -10.89 -6.28
CA ALA A 95 3.16 -10.97 -4.94
C ALA A 95 1.82 -11.71 -4.86
N ARG A 96 1.32 -12.30 -5.98
CA ARG A 96 0.11 -13.14 -5.96
C ARG A 96 0.22 -14.24 -4.90
N GLY A 97 -0.88 -14.46 -4.18
CA GLY A 97 -0.95 -15.32 -3.00
C GLY A 97 -0.82 -14.56 -1.67
N GLY A 98 -0.46 -13.27 -1.69
CA GLY A 98 -0.50 -12.36 -0.54
C GLY A 98 -1.19 -11.03 -0.88
N VAL A 99 -1.19 -10.11 0.08
CA VAL A 99 -1.72 -8.75 -0.11
C VAL A 99 -0.67 -7.86 -0.79
N ALA A 100 -1.08 -7.12 -1.81
CA ALA A 100 -0.29 -6.05 -2.40
C ALA A 100 -0.94 -4.69 -2.14
N VAL A 101 -0.17 -3.77 -1.61
CA VAL A 101 -0.55 -2.39 -1.31
C VAL A 101 0.33 -1.46 -2.13
N VAL A 102 -0.30 -0.56 -2.90
CA VAL A 102 0.40 0.42 -3.73
C VAL A 102 0.14 1.81 -3.16
N HIS A 103 1.16 2.44 -2.64
CA HIS A 103 1.11 3.84 -2.24
C HIS A 103 1.45 4.74 -3.42
N VAL A 104 0.60 5.75 -3.67
CA VAL A 104 0.84 6.81 -4.65
C VAL A 104 0.71 8.17 -3.97
N ALA A 105 1.53 9.14 -4.39
CA ALA A 105 1.31 10.52 -4.00
C ALA A 105 0.00 11.06 -4.62
N PRO A 106 -0.67 12.06 -4.02
CA PRO A 106 -1.97 12.57 -4.48
C PRO A 106 -2.02 12.91 -5.97
N GLY A 107 -0.95 13.51 -6.52
CA GLY A 107 -0.86 13.89 -7.93
C GLY A 107 -0.74 12.73 -8.93
N HIS A 108 -0.53 11.50 -8.46
CA HIS A 108 -0.32 10.33 -9.32
C HIS A 108 -1.46 9.32 -9.31
N LEU A 109 -2.49 9.51 -8.46
CA LEU A 109 -3.60 8.55 -8.37
C LEU A 109 -4.33 8.38 -9.70
N GLN A 110 -4.75 9.49 -10.33
CA GLN A 110 -5.50 9.43 -11.59
C GLN A 110 -4.64 8.86 -12.72
N SER A 111 -3.38 9.31 -12.84
CA SER A 111 -2.43 8.75 -13.80
C SER A 111 -2.24 7.25 -13.63
N MET A 112 -2.13 6.75 -12.38
CA MET A 112 -2.05 5.31 -12.11
C MET A 112 -3.34 4.57 -12.52
N LEU A 113 -4.52 5.15 -12.28
CA LEU A 113 -5.80 4.51 -12.63
C LEU A 113 -6.05 4.46 -14.14
N ASP A 114 -5.57 5.45 -14.88
CA ASP A 114 -5.81 5.60 -16.32
C ASP A 114 -4.71 4.96 -17.18
N THR A 115 -3.53 4.67 -16.61
CA THR A 115 -2.41 4.04 -17.34
C THR A 115 -2.68 2.54 -17.54
N PRO A 116 -2.78 2.03 -18.78
CA PRO A 116 -3.12 0.62 -19.03
C PRO A 116 -2.12 -0.39 -18.45
N ALA A 117 -0.84 -0.02 -18.38
CA ALA A 117 0.24 -0.86 -17.84
C ALA A 117 0.31 -0.86 -16.30
N ALA A 118 -0.39 0.07 -15.63
CA ALA A 118 -0.40 0.15 -14.18
C ALA A 118 -1.20 -1.01 -13.55
N PRO A 119 -0.89 -1.38 -12.30
CA PRO A 119 -1.66 -2.40 -11.60
C PRO A 119 -3.10 -1.91 -11.35
N ARG A 120 -4.08 -2.77 -11.60
CA ARG A 120 -5.51 -2.46 -11.39
C ARG A 120 -5.93 -2.71 -9.94
N PRO A 121 -6.33 -1.68 -9.17
CA PRO A 121 -6.79 -1.85 -7.79
C PRO A 121 -8.21 -2.41 -7.71
N ASP A 122 -8.45 -3.25 -6.70
CA ASP A 122 -9.79 -3.72 -6.31
C ASP A 122 -10.39 -2.86 -5.19
N ALA A 123 -9.55 -2.06 -4.54
CA ALA A 123 -9.90 -1.24 -3.40
C ALA A 123 -8.96 -0.03 -3.27
N ALA A 124 -9.45 1.02 -2.62
CA ALA A 124 -8.72 2.24 -2.36
C ALA A 124 -8.84 2.69 -0.90
N LEU A 125 -7.71 3.03 -0.28
CA LEU A 125 -7.64 3.70 1.00
C LEU A 125 -7.23 5.15 0.82
N LEU A 126 -8.11 6.07 1.18
CA LEU A 126 -7.85 7.51 1.13
C LEU A 126 -7.52 8.04 2.51
N ARG A 127 -6.36 8.67 2.68
CA ARG A 127 -6.04 9.49 3.85
C ARG A 127 -6.55 10.91 3.61
N ALA A 128 -7.40 11.42 4.50
CA ALA A 128 -7.96 12.76 4.36
C ALA A 128 -8.23 13.45 5.70
N ASP A 129 -8.15 14.78 5.72
CA ASP A 129 -8.72 15.59 6.81
C ASP A 129 -10.14 16.02 6.41
N LEU A 130 -11.14 15.41 7.02
CA LEU A 130 -12.54 15.70 6.67
C LEU A 130 -13.00 17.09 7.12
N THR A 131 -12.25 17.78 7.98
CA THR A 131 -12.59 19.13 8.41
C THR A 131 -12.33 20.13 7.29
N ALA A 132 -11.24 19.93 6.55
CA ALA A 132 -10.84 20.80 5.44
C ALA A 132 -11.33 20.27 4.08
N ASP A 133 -11.23 18.97 3.84
CA ASP A 133 -11.30 18.40 2.49
C ASP A 133 -12.61 17.63 2.22
N ARG A 134 -13.67 17.85 3.01
CA ARG A 134 -14.90 17.03 2.94
C ARG A 134 -15.48 16.88 1.54
N ALA A 135 -15.59 18.00 0.81
CA ALA A 135 -16.14 18.03 -0.54
C ALA A 135 -15.23 17.29 -1.54
N LEU A 136 -13.92 17.53 -1.46
CA LEU A 136 -12.93 16.86 -2.30
C LEU A 136 -12.90 15.35 -2.06
N VAL A 137 -13.01 14.93 -0.80
CA VAL A 137 -13.11 13.51 -0.44
C VAL A 137 -14.38 12.89 -0.98
N ALA A 138 -15.52 13.57 -0.92
CA ALA A 138 -16.77 13.05 -1.47
C ALA A 138 -16.67 12.83 -2.99
N LEU A 139 -16.07 13.77 -3.72
CA LEU A 139 -15.81 13.64 -5.16
C LEU A 139 -14.85 12.47 -5.46
N ALA A 140 -13.73 12.40 -4.76
CA ALA A 140 -12.76 11.33 -4.94
C ALA A 140 -13.35 9.94 -4.63
N VAL A 141 -14.17 9.83 -3.57
CA VAL A 141 -14.86 8.58 -3.25
C VAL A 141 -15.89 8.23 -4.33
N GLY A 142 -16.64 9.20 -4.84
CA GLY A 142 -17.59 8.99 -5.93
C GLY A 142 -16.93 8.42 -7.19
N ASP A 143 -15.88 9.09 -7.68
CA ASP A 143 -15.11 8.65 -8.86
C ASP A 143 -14.56 7.21 -8.69
N LEU A 144 -13.99 6.89 -7.53
CA LEU A 144 -13.44 5.55 -7.29
C LEU A 144 -14.54 4.47 -7.17
N LEU A 145 -15.71 4.81 -6.62
CA LEU A 145 -16.85 3.90 -6.58
C LEU A 145 -17.44 3.66 -7.98
N GLU A 146 -17.55 4.70 -8.81
CA GLU A 146 -17.98 4.59 -10.21
C GLU A 146 -17.03 3.70 -11.03
N ARG A 147 -15.74 3.72 -10.71
CA ARG A 147 -14.72 2.81 -11.26
C ARG A 147 -14.77 1.39 -10.66
N GLY A 148 -15.68 1.12 -9.73
CA GLY A 148 -15.92 -0.21 -9.14
C GLY A 148 -14.99 -0.59 -7.97
N LEU A 149 -14.25 0.35 -7.40
CA LEU A 149 -13.34 0.06 -6.27
C LEU A 149 -14.09 0.04 -4.94
N ARG A 150 -13.67 -0.83 -4.03
CA ARG A 150 -14.07 -0.73 -2.62
C ARG A 150 -13.30 0.40 -1.94
N VAL A 151 -13.97 1.43 -1.46
CA VAL A 151 -13.31 2.61 -0.90
C VAL A 151 -13.44 2.68 0.62
N ALA A 152 -12.34 3.03 1.28
CA ALA A 152 -12.31 3.40 2.69
C ALA A 152 -11.54 4.70 2.90
N VAL A 153 -11.96 5.48 3.90
CA VAL A 153 -11.33 6.77 4.23
C VAL A 153 -10.75 6.73 5.64
N LEU A 154 -9.44 6.88 5.74
CA LEU A 154 -8.73 7.08 7.00
C LEU A 154 -8.79 8.56 7.38
N LYS A 155 -9.68 8.88 8.32
CA LYS A 155 -10.01 10.26 8.74
C LYS A 155 -8.97 10.90 9.65
N ARG A 156 -8.19 10.09 10.39
CA ARG A 156 -7.15 10.56 11.31
C ARG A 156 -5.83 9.89 10.97
N ARG A 157 -4.73 10.64 11.07
CA ARG A 157 -3.38 10.12 10.88
C ARG A 157 -3.10 9.08 11.97
N LEU A 158 -2.33 8.06 11.63
CA LEU A 158 -1.84 7.12 12.64
C LEU A 158 -0.89 7.83 13.61
N GLY A 159 -0.80 7.34 14.84
CA GLY A 159 0.19 7.85 15.79
C GLY A 159 1.61 7.62 15.27
N TRP A 160 2.55 8.50 15.63
CA TRP A 160 3.94 8.43 15.15
C TRP A 160 4.62 7.06 15.38
N VAL A 161 4.38 6.44 16.54
CA VAL A 161 4.92 5.11 16.86
C VAL A 161 4.36 4.05 15.90
N ALA A 162 3.05 4.09 15.63
CA ALA A 162 2.39 3.17 14.71
C ALA A 162 2.94 3.33 13.29
N GLU A 163 3.05 4.56 12.78
CA GLU A 163 3.64 4.82 11.45
C GLU A 163 5.08 4.32 11.36
N ARG A 164 5.89 4.56 12.40
CA ARG A 164 7.29 4.13 12.42
C ARG A 164 7.39 2.61 12.41
N ARG A 165 6.64 1.91 13.27
CA ARG A 165 6.63 0.44 13.33
C ARG A 165 6.11 -0.18 12.04
N ALA A 166 5.03 0.37 11.48
CA ALA A 166 4.49 -0.03 10.20
C ALA A 166 5.53 0.14 9.08
N GLY A 167 6.27 1.25 9.09
CA GLY A 167 7.36 1.51 8.15
C GLY A 167 8.53 0.53 8.25
N PHE A 168 8.66 -0.24 9.34
CA PHE A 168 9.60 -1.34 9.50
C PHE A 168 8.95 -2.72 9.27
N GLY A 169 7.67 -2.76 8.87
CA GLY A 169 6.92 -4.01 8.69
C GLY A 169 6.67 -4.78 9.99
N ALA A 170 6.67 -4.10 11.14
CA ALA A 170 6.61 -4.70 12.48
C ALA A 170 5.51 -4.07 13.35
N LEU A 171 4.36 -3.77 12.73
CA LEU A 171 3.18 -3.26 13.42
C LEU A 171 2.42 -4.44 14.04
N GLY A 172 2.52 -4.61 15.37
CA GLY A 172 1.76 -5.64 16.09
C GLY A 172 0.27 -5.26 16.21
N SER A 173 -0.57 -6.25 16.52
CA SER A 173 -2.04 -6.10 16.67
C SER A 173 -2.45 -4.94 17.58
N ASP A 174 -1.69 -4.71 18.66
CA ASP A 174 -2.07 -3.76 19.71
C ASP A 174 -1.41 -2.38 19.54
N SER A 175 -0.77 -2.12 18.38
CA SER A 175 0.11 -0.96 18.19
C SER A 175 -0.58 0.30 17.64
N GLY A 176 -1.91 0.41 17.77
CA GLY A 176 -2.66 1.57 17.27
C GLY A 176 -2.65 1.69 15.74
N GLY A 177 -2.79 0.55 15.06
CA GLY A 177 -2.83 0.44 13.60
C GLY A 177 -4.13 0.95 12.96
N LEU A 178 -4.41 0.46 11.76
CA LEU A 178 -5.66 0.79 11.07
C LEU A 178 -6.87 0.19 11.80
N PRO A 179 -8.04 0.85 11.79
CA PRO A 179 -9.26 0.26 12.33
C PRO A 179 -9.59 -1.07 11.65
N GLU A 180 -9.96 -2.08 12.43
CA GLU A 180 -10.21 -3.43 11.90
C GLU A 180 -11.31 -3.47 10.83
N SER A 181 -12.37 -2.66 11.00
CA SER A 181 -13.45 -2.54 10.01
C SER A 181 -12.96 -2.01 8.66
N LEU A 182 -11.94 -1.16 8.65
CA LEU A 182 -11.30 -0.64 7.44
C LEU A 182 -10.45 -1.73 6.79
N VAL A 183 -9.67 -2.46 7.59
CA VAL A 183 -8.83 -3.57 7.09
C VAL A 183 -9.70 -4.65 6.45
N ARG A 184 -10.75 -5.14 7.13
CA ARG A 184 -11.67 -6.16 6.61
C ARG A 184 -12.31 -5.73 5.29
N ARG A 185 -12.75 -4.48 5.19
CA ARG A 185 -13.34 -3.91 3.97
C ARG A 185 -12.38 -3.92 2.78
N LEU A 186 -11.11 -3.56 3.01
CA LEU A 186 -10.13 -3.41 1.93
C LEU A 186 -9.50 -4.73 1.52
N LEU A 187 -9.24 -5.62 2.47
CA LEU A 187 -8.53 -6.88 2.25
C LEU A 187 -9.45 -8.07 1.95
N ASP A 188 -10.78 -7.87 1.98
CA ASP A 188 -11.76 -8.92 1.72
C ASP A 188 -11.66 -10.13 2.65
N VAL A 189 -11.37 -9.91 3.94
CA VAL A 189 -11.20 -10.98 4.93
C VAL A 189 -12.56 -11.54 5.39
N GLY A 190 -13.49 -11.74 4.47
CA GLY A 190 -14.86 -12.13 4.78
C GLY A 190 -15.68 -12.51 3.56
N SER A 191 -15.27 -13.57 2.87
CA SER A 191 -16.12 -14.47 2.05
C SER A 191 -15.27 -15.63 1.54
N ARG A 192 -14.97 -16.58 2.44
CA ARG A 192 -14.64 -17.98 2.09
C ARG A 192 -15.34 -18.88 3.09
#